data_AF-X1MGS1-F1
#
_entry.id   AF-X1MGS1-F1
#
_cell.length_a   1.000
_cell.length_b   1.000
_cell.length_c   1.000
_cell.angle_alpha   90.00
_cell.angle_beta   90.00
_cell.angle_gamma   90.00
#
_symmetry.space_group_name_H-M   'P 1'
#
loop_
_entity.id
_entity.type
_entity.pdbx_description
1 polymer ?
#
loop_
_entity_poly.entity_id
_entity_poly.type
_entity_poly.pdbx_seq_one_letter_code
_entity_poly.pdbx_strand_id
1 'polypeptide(L)' 'FDIKRRKLELVLPEAEIKARRERFKPSKPRVKKGYLALYLRIVSSAAEGAILK' A
#
# COMPACT_ATOMS: atom_id res chain seq x y z
N PHE A 1 7.85 -4.30 16.99
CA PHE A 1 7.03 -5.39 16.42
C PHE A 1 6.58 -6.27 17.56
N ASP A 2 5.27 -6.39 17.77
CA ASP A 2 4.70 -7.18 18.86
C ASP A 2 3.98 -8.40 18.29
N ILE A 3 4.58 -9.58 18.45
CA ILE A 3 4.07 -10.84 17.93
C ILE A 3 2.83 -11.28 18.72
N LYS A 4 2.83 -11.12 20.04
CA LYS A 4 1.73 -11.59 20.90
C LYS A 4 0.46 -10.82 20.62
N ARG A 5 0.59 -9.50 20.43
CA ARG A 5 -0.53 -8.61 20.08
C ARG A 5 -0.82 -8.54 18.59
N ARG A 6 -0.03 -9.24 17.75
CA ARG A 6 -0.13 -9.21 16.28
C ARG A 6 -0.13 -7.78 15.72
N LYS A 7 0.70 -6.92 16.30
CA LYS A 7 0.69 -5.47 16.04
C LYS A 7 2.03 -5.01 15.46
N LEU A 8 1.94 -4.25 14.37
CA LEU A 8 3.06 -3.54 13.79
C LEU A 8 2.76 -2.03 13.88
N GLU A 9 3.48 -1.33 14.76
CA GLU A 9 3.34 0.11 14.94
C GLU A 9 4.59 0.85 14.49
N LEU A 10 4.37 2.02 13.90
CA LEU A 10 5.40 3.00 13.62
C LEU A 10 5.45 3.98 14.77
N VAL A 11 6.62 4.14 15.41
CA VAL A 11 6.81 5.02 16.57
C VAL A 11 7.02 6.46 16.10
N LEU A 12 5.97 7.06 15.52
CA LEU A 12 5.92 8.47 15.12
C LEU A 12 4.62 9.11 15.61
N PRO A 13 4.62 10.41 15.93
CA PRO A 13 3.40 11.13 16.25
C PRO A 13 2.40 11.12 15.09
N GLU A 14 1.10 11.04 15.40
CA GLU A 14 0.05 11.03 14.37
C GLU A 14 0.07 12.29 13.49
N ALA A 15 0.42 13.44 14.07
CA ALA A 15 0.55 14.70 13.34
C ALA A 15 1.61 14.62 12.23
N GLU A 16 2.74 13.95 12.49
CA GLU A 16 3.81 13.78 11.51
C GLU A 16 3.39 12.79 10.40
N ILE A 17 2.69 11.70 10.77
CA ILE A 17 2.16 10.75 9.80
C ILE A 17 1.16 11.43 8.86
N LYS A 18 0.27 12.28 9.40
CA LYS A 18 -0.67 13.08 8.60
C LYS A 18 0.05 14.01 7.63
N ALA A 19 1.01 14.80 8.13
CA ALA A 19 1.79 15.71 7.28
C ALA A 19 2.57 14.99 6.17
N ARG A 20 3.11 13.79 6.44
CA ARG A 20 3.79 12.96 5.42
C ARG A 20 2.82 12.37 4.40
N ARG A 21 1.63 11.94 4.83
CA ARG A 21 0.57 11.42 3.94
C ARG A 21 0.04 12.50 3.00
N GLU A 22 -0.13 13.73 3.48
CA GLU A 22 -0.54 14.87 2.64
C GLU A 22 0.49 15.19 1.55
N ARG A 23 1.77 15.02 1.85
CA ARG A 23 2.87 15.23 0.90
C ARG A 23 3.16 14.02 0.01
N PHE A 24 2.56 12.87 0.29
CA PHE A 24 2.85 11.64 -0.41
C PHE A 24 2.29 11.68 -1.83
N LYS A 25 3.16 11.52 -2.82
CA LYS A 25 2.79 11.37 -4.23
C LYS A 25 3.09 9.93 -4.67
N PRO A 26 2.09 9.16 -5.12
CA PRO A 26 2.32 7.79 -5.55
C PRO A 26 3.25 7.76 -6.77
N SER A 27 4.23 6.87 -6.75
CA SER A 27 5.13 6.64 -7.88
C SER A 27 4.39 6.02 -9.05
N LYS A 28 4.79 6.36 -10.28
CA LYS A 28 4.23 5.74 -11.49
C LYS A 28 4.53 4.22 -11.54
N PRO A 29 3.63 3.39 -12.09
CA PRO A 29 3.88 1.97 -12.28
C PRO A 29 5.15 1.72 -13.11
N ARG A 30 5.97 0.76 -12.68
CA ARG A 30 7.19 0.36 -13.39
C ARG A 30 6.86 -0.30 -14.74
N VAL A 31 5.80 -1.12 -14.77
CA VAL A 31 5.33 -1.79 -15.98
C VAL A 31 4.14 -1.03 -16.54
N LYS A 32 4.25 -0.59 -17.79
CA LYS A 32 3.24 0.26 -18.46
C LYS A 32 2.41 -0.48 -19.51
N LYS A 33 2.81 -1.70 -19.90
CA LYS A 33 2.18 -2.48 -20.98
C LYS A 33 2.12 -3.97 -20.63
N GLY A 34 1.29 -4.71 -21.37
CA GLY A 34 1.14 -6.15 -21.23
C GLY A 34 0.27 -6.57 -20.04
N TYR A 35 0.26 -7.87 -19.77
CA TYR A 35 -0.61 -8.49 -18.77
C TYR A 35 -0.37 -7.95 -17.34
N LEU A 36 0.87 -7.66 -16.98
CA LEU A 36 1.19 -7.08 -15.68
C LEU A 36 0.63 -5.66 -15.51
N ALA A 37 0.55 -4.88 -16.58
CA ALA A 37 -0.10 -3.57 -16.52
C ALA A 37 -1.62 -3.69 -16.35
N LEU A 38 -2.24 -4.73 -16.92
CA LEU A 38 -3.64 -5.06 -16.67
C LEU A 38 -3.85 -5.49 -15.22
N TYR A 39 -3.07 -6.45 -14.74
CA TYR A 39 -3.12 -6.96 -13.36
C TYR A 39 -2.98 -5.83 -12.33
N LEU A 40 -1.96 -4.97 -12.48
CA LEU A 40 -1.73 -3.83 -11.59
C LEU A 40 -2.92 -2.85 -11.51
N ARG A 41 -3.78 -2.81 -12.53
CA ARG A 41 -4.94 -1.90 -12.57
C ARG A 41 -6.17 -2.47 -11.90
N ILE A 42 -6.32 -3.79 -11.88
CA ILE A 42 -7.59 -4.47 -11.52
C ILE A 42 -7.47 -5.34 -10.27
N VAL A 43 -6.26 -5.62 -9.80
CA VAL A 43 -6.06 -6.46 -8.62
C VAL A 43 -6.51 -5.74 -7.34
N SER A 44 -7.18 -6.48 -6.46
CA SER A 44 -7.52 -6.04 -5.11
C SER A 44 -6.33 -6.05 -4.15
N SER A 45 -6.53 -5.54 -2.94
CA SER A 45 -5.49 -5.58 -1.90
C SER A 45 -5.15 -7.02 -1.50
N ALA A 46 -3.93 -7.24 -0.99
CA ALA A 46 -3.53 -8.56 -0.49
C ALA A 46 -4.42 -9.05 0.66
N ALA A 47 -4.97 -8.13 1.47
CA ALA A 47 -5.92 -8.46 2.53
C ALA A 47 -7.26 -8.99 2.00
N GLU A 48 -7.63 -8.61 0.78
CA GLU A 48 -8.80 -9.11 0.05
C GLU A 48 -8.49 -10.33 -0.84
N GLY A 49 -7.27 -10.87 -0.75
CA GLY A 49 -6.84 -12.05 -1.50
C GLY A 49 -6.30 -11.77 -2.92
N ALA A 50 -6.03 -10.50 -3.27
CA ALA A 50 -5.48 -10.12 -4.58
C ALA A 50 -6.29 -10.66 -5.78
N ILE A 51 -7.61 -10.68 -5.63
CA ILE A 51 -8.55 -11.08 -6.68
C ILE A 51 -8.69 -9.97 -7.73
N LEU A 52 -9.11 -10.34 -8.94
CA LEU A 52 -9.38 -9.38 -10.01
C LEU A 52 -10.76 -8.72 -9.76
N LYS A 53 -10.82 -7.38 -9.80
CA LYS A 53 -12.04 -6.59 -9.71
C LYS A 53 -12.42 -5.96 -11.05
#